data_AF-X1MHB2-F1
#
_entry.id   AF-X1MHB2-F1
#
_cell.length_a   1.000
_cell.length_b   1.000
_cell.length_c   1.000
_cell.angle_alpha   90.00
_cell.angle_beta   90.00
_cell.angle_gamma   90.00
#
_symmetry.space_group_name_H-M   'P 1'
#
loop_
_entity.id
_entity.type
_entity.pdbx_description
1 polymer ?
#
loop_
_entity_poly.entity_id
_entity_poly.type
_entity_poly.pdbx_seq_one_letter_code
_entity_poly.pdbx_strand_id
1 'polypeptide(L)' 'MKPREIKRGIYSVGAIDWDRRLFDSLIPLPDGTSYNSYLIRAGEKTALIDTVDPTMQD' A
#
# COMPACT_ATOMS: atom_id res chain seq x y z
N MET A 1 0.63 7.28 -3.46
CA MET A 1 0.93 6.65 -4.79
C MET A 1 -0.29 6.82 -5.70
N LYS A 2 -0.14 6.94 -7.03
CA LYS A 2 -1.29 6.88 -7.94
C LYS A 2 -1.82 5.43 -8.03
N PRO A 3 -3.14 5.18 -7.90
CA PRO A 3 -3.71 3.84 -8.06
C PRO A 3 -3.28 3.18 -9.38
N ARG A 4 -2.81 1.94 -9.31
CA ARG A 4 -2.36 1.16 -10.48
C ARG A 4 -3.17 -0.11 -10.62
N GLU A 5 -3.82 -0.29 -11.76
CA GLU A 5 -4.50 -1.56 -12.07
C GLU A 5 -3.48 -2.67 -12.27
N ILE A 6 -3.59 -3.76 -11.51
CA ILE A 6 -2.70 -4.93 -11.60
C ILE A 6 -3.39 -6.14 -12.26
N LYS A 7 -4.72 -6.13 -12.23
CA LYS A 7 -5.62 -7.05 -12.93
C LYS A 7 -6.94 -6.33 -13.10
N ARG A 8 -7.75 -6.71 -14.11
CA ARG A 8 -9.06 -6.09 -14.34
C ARG A 8 -9.87 -5.99 -13.03
N GLY A 9 -10.20 -4.77 -12.62
CA GLY A 9 -10.97 -4.50 -11.41
C GLY A 9 -10.19 -4.60 -10.09
N ILE A 10 -8.88 -4.85 -10.13
CA ILE A 10 -8.01 -4.95 -8.95
C ILE A 10 -6.90 -3.89 -9.07
N TYR A 11 -6.88 -2.97 -8.13
CA TYR A 11 -5.97 -1.84 -8.10
C TYR A 11 -5.05 -1.94 -6.89
N SER A 12 -3.76 -1.75 -7.10
CA SER A 12 -2.81 -1.43 -6.03
C SER A 12 -2.97 0.03 -5.65
N VAL A 13 -3.24 0.30 -4.37
CA VAL A 13 -3.55 1.63 -3.81
C VAL A 13 -2.74 1.96 -2.55
N GLY A 14 -1.67 1.21 -2.32
CA GLY A 14 -0.80 1.37 -1.15
C GLY A 14 0.07 2.63 -1.16
N ALA A 15 1.05 2.65 -0.27
CA ALA A 15 2.01 3.74 -0.13
C ALA A 15 3.45 3.22 -0.20
N ILE A 16 4.37 4.05 -0.71
CA ILE A 16 5.81 3.80 -0.61
C ILE A 16 6.37 4.73 0.44
N ASP A 17 7.03 4.16 1.44
CA ASP A 17 7.74 4.89 2.50
C ASP A 17 9.24 4.73 2.24
N TRP A 18 9.78 5.68 1.45
CA TRP A 18 11.21 5.73 1.14
C TRP A 18 12.06 6.15 2.35
N ASP A 19 11.44 6.76 3.36
CA ASP A 19 12.13 7.32 4.53
C ASP A 19 12.19 6.34 5.71
N ARG A 20 11.42 5.25 5.67
CA ARG A 20 11.54 4.17 6.63
C ARG A 20 12.96 3.64 6.70
N ARG A 21 13.53 3.61 7.92
CA ARG A 21 14.87 3.06 8.17
C ARG A 21 14.88 1.75 8.96
N LEU A 22 13.78 1.42 9.61
CA LEU A 22 13.64 0.20 10.41
C LEU A 22 12.29 -0.47 10.15
N PHE A 23 12.32 -1.78 9.89
CA PHE A 23 11.16 -2.66 9.91
C PHE A 23 11.01 -3.25 11.32
N ASP A 24 9.79 -3.17 11.86
CA ASP A 24 9.46 -3.58 13.24
C ASP A 24 10.42 -3.02 14.30
N SER A 25 10.95 -1.81 14.05
CA SER A 25 11.95 -1.13 14.88
C SER A 25 13.27 -1.89 15.11
N LEU A 26 13.52 -2.98 14.36
CA LEU A 26 14.64 -3.89 14.59
C LEU A 26 15.49 -4.13 13.34
N ILE A 27 14.86 -4.31 12.19
CA ILE A 27 15.54 -4.75 10.97
C ILE A 27 15.81 -3.52 10.08
N PRO A 28 17.08 -3.23 9.71
CA PRO A 28 17.40 -2.10 8.83
C PRO A 28 16.74 -2.20 7.45
N LEU A 29 16.24 -1.07 6.96
CA LEU A 29 15.66 -0.91 5.62
C LEU A 29 16.47 0.16 4.85
N PRO A 30 17.53 -0.23 4.11
CA PRO A 30 18.36 0.73 3.39
C PRO A 30 17.60 1.44 2.26
N ASP A 31 16.61 0.77 1.67
CA ASP A 31 15.86 1.25 0.49
C ASP A 31 14.40 1.62 0.80
N GLY A 32 14.05 1.73 2.08
CA GLY A 32 12.67 1.97 2.52
C GLY A 32 11.77 0.73 2.40
N THR A 33 10.45 0.93 2.36
CA THR A 33 9.46 -0.14 2.27
C THR A 33 8.19 0.32 1.55
N SER A 34 7.25 -0.61 1.36
CA SER A 34 5.90 -0.33 0.86
C SER A 34 4.85 -0.90 1.79
N TYR A 35 3.80 -0.12 2.04
CA TYR A 35 2.56 -0.60 2.62
C TYR A 35 1.60 -0.95 1.49
N ASN A 36 1.39 -2.24 1.24
CA ASN A 36 0.58 -2.70 0.13
C ASN A 36 -0.89 -2.77 0.55
N SER A 37 -1.76 -2.12 -0.22
CA SER A 37 -3.21 -2.19 -0.07
C SER A 37 -3.87 -2.32 -1.44
N TYR A 38 -5.03 -2.97 -1.50
CA TYR A 38 -5.69 -3.29 -2.77
C TYR A 38 -7.16 -2.92 -2.77
N LEU A 39 -7.58 -2.20 -3.80
CA LEU A 39 -8.99 -1.91 -4.05
C LEU A 39 -9.53 -2.89 -5.10
N ILE A 40 -10.53 -3.67 -4.72
CA ILE A 40 -11.20 -4.65 -5.58
C ILE A 40 -12.58 -4.11 -5.94
N ARG A 41 -12.83 -3.90 -7.22
CA ARG A 41 -14.12 -3.51 -7.79
C ARG A 41 -14.69 -4.70 -8.56
N ALA A 42 -15.75 -5.30 -8.03
CA ALA A 42 -16.39 -6.50 -8.57
C ALA A 42 -17.89 -6.26 -8.81
N GLY A 43 -18.21 -5.60 -9.93
CA GLY A 43 -19.58 -5.20 -10.25
C GLY A 43 -20.07 -4.15 -9.25
N GLU A 44 -21.16 -4.46 -8.54
CA GLU A 44 -21.76 -3.56 -7.54
C GLU A 44 -21.01 -3.55 -6.19
N LYS A 45 -20.14 -4.53 -5.95
CA LYS A 45 -19.41 -4.65 -4.69
C LYS A 45 -18.00 -4.08 -4.82
N THR A 46 -17.57 -3.41 -3.77
CA THR A 46 -16.20 -2.90 -3.63
C THR A 46 -15.63 -3.36 -2.29
N ALA A 47 -14.38 -3.80 -2.30
CA ALA A 47 -13.65 -4.18 -1.09
C ALA A 47 -12.27 -3.52 -1.09
N LEU A 48 -11.83 -3.09 0.10
CA LEU A 48 -10.46 -2.68 0.37
C LEU A 48 -9.77 -3.79 1.17
N ILE A 49 -8.62 -4.23 0.69
CA ILE A 49 -7.76 -5.20 1.38
C ILE A 49 -6.58 -4.44 1.96
N ASP A 50 -6.38 -4.61 3.26
CA ASP A 50 -5.38 -3.94 4.08
C ASP A 50 -5.47 -2.40 4.07
N THR A 51 -4.59 -1.77 4.83
CA THR A 51 -4.47 -0.32 4.96
C THR A 51 -2.99 0.06 5.00
N VAL A 52 -2.71 1.36 4.98
CA VAL A 52 -1.35 1.90 5.08
C VAL A 52 -1.08 2.44 6.49
N ASP A 53 0.19 2.65 6.82
CA ASP A 53 0.59 3.33 8.05
C ASP A 53 -0.06 4.73 8.13
N PRO A 54 -0.62 5.15 9.28
CA PRO A 54 -1.25 6.45 9.44
C PRO A 54 -0.34 7.65 9.12
N THR A 55 0.97 7.48 9.20
CA THR A 55 1.94 8.53 8.81
C THR A 55 2.04 8.73 7.30
N MET A 56 1.49 7.81 6.51
CA MET A 56 1.41 7.88 5.05
C MET A 56 0.08 8.51 4.57
N GLN A 57 -0.57 9.30 5.42
CA GLN A 57 -1.63 10.22 5.03
C GLN A 57 -0.99 11.40 4.27
N ASP A 58 -1.69 11.95 3.26
CA ASP A 58 -1.19 13.09 2.47
C ASP A 58 -0.65 14.24 3.34
#